data_AF-A0A822YQX6-F1
#
_entry.id   AF-A0A822YQX6-F1
#
_cell.length_a   1.000
_cell.length_b   1.000
_cell.length_c   1.000
_cell.angle_alpha   90.00
_cell.angle_beta   90.00
_cell.angle_gamma   90.00
#
_symmetry.space_group_name_H-M   'P 1'
#
loop_
_entity.id
_entity.type
_entity.pdbx_description
1 polymer ?
#
loop_
_entity_poly.entity_id
_entity_poly.type
_entity_poly.pdbx_seq_one_letter_code
_entity_poly.pdbx_strand_id
1 'polypeptide(L)'
;MATSLGLGVGGARFAIYRSSTICRPPGVRFEFRKCFYGASVSHMKQANFTTSGTAHQLSTSAILSSKELIESLINGVDLSEEQAEASLDFLLKDANEVLVSALLVLLRAKGETFEEIVGLARAIIKYCRKVEEVGDAVDIVGTGGDGANTVNISTGASILAAASGAKVAKQGNRSSSSACGSADVLQALGVAIDLGPQGVRRCIREAGIGFMMSPKYHPAMKIVAPVRKNLEVKTVFNILGPMLNPARVPFAVVGVYNEDLVS
;
A
#
# COMPACT_ATOMS: atom_id res chain seq x y z
N MET A 1 4.85 3.13 -15.42
CA MET A 1 3.54 2.86 -16.06
C MET A 1 2.92 1.68 -15.35
N ALA A 2 1.76 1.86 -14.73
CA ALA A 2 0.93 0.73 -14.31
C ALA A 2 0.12 0.29 -15.53
N THR A 3 0.22 -0.98 -15.92
CA THR A 3 -0.64 -1.55 -16.97
C THR A 3 -1.65 -2.44 -16.27
N SER A 4 -2.93 -2.08 -16.34
CA SER A 4 -4.00 -2.98 -15.89
C SER A 4 -4.15 -4.09 -16.92
N LEU A 5 -4.06 -5.34 -16.47
CA LEU A 5 -4.35 -6.49 -17.32
C LEU A 5 -5.70 -7.04 -16.86
N GLY A 6 -6.70 -7.00 -17.75
CA GLY A 6 -8.05 -7.50 -17.52
C GLY A 6 -8.15 -9.03 -17.50
N LEU A 7 -7.14 -9.74 -17.01
CA LEU A 7 -7.10 -11.19 -16.93
C LEU A 7 -7.37 -11.63 -15.48
N GLY A 8 -8.65 -11.76 -15.13
CA GLY A 8 -9.09 -12.24 -13.83
C GLY A 8 -9.88 -13.54 -13.96
N VAL A 9 -9.48 -14.58 -13.24
CA VAL A 9 -10.34 -15.75 -12.97
C VAL A 9 -11.10 -15.46 -11.68
N GLY A 10 -12.43 -15.43 -11.72
CA GLY A 10 -13.27 -15.22 -10.53
C GLY A 10 -13.40 -13.77 -10.04
N GLY A 11 -13.20 -12.76 -10.91
CA GLY A 11 -13.40 -11.34 -10.59
C GLY A 11 -12.19 -10.62 -9.98
N ALA A 12 -11.11 -11.33 -9.64
CA ALA A 12 -9.86 -10.72 -9.18
C ALA A 12 -9.11 -10.03 -10.33
N ARG A 13 -8.72 -8.76 -10.17
CA ARG A 13 -7.93 -8.01 -11.17
C ARG A 13 -6.51 -7.75 -10.70
N PHE A 14 -5.58 -7.71 -11.65
CA PHE A 14 -4.14 -7.55 -11.39
C PHE A 14 -3.62 -6.24 -12.01
N ALA A 15 -2.78 -5.53 -11.27
CA ALA A 15 -1.99 -4.42 -11.75
C ALA A 15 -0.50 -4.76 -11.69
N ILE A 16 0.23 -4.52 -12.79
CA ILE A 16 1.69 -4.70 -12.84
C ILE A 16 2.37 -3.35 -12.63
N TYR A 17 3.28 -3.29 -11.66
CA TYR A 17 4.04 -2.10 -11.31
C TYR A 17 5.54 -2.32 -11.52
N ARG A 18 6.23 -1.26 -11.97
CA ARG A 18 7.70 -1.14 -11.96
C ARG A 18 8.10 -0.08 -10.94
N SER A 19 8.84 -0.45 -9.90
CA SER A 19 9.15 0.37 -8.71
C SER A 19 10.23 1.44 -8.91
N SER A 20 10.72 1.69 -10.13
CA SER A 20 11.75 2.73 -10.35
C SER A 20 11.26 4.14 -9.97
N THR A 21 9.96 4.31 -9.79
CA THR A 21 9.30 5.36 -9.00
C THR A 21 7.90 4.83 -8.77
N ILE A 22 7.24 5.14 -7.65
CA ILE A 22 5.79 4.93 -7.57
C ILE A 22 5.20 5.91 -8.59
N CYS A 23 5.09 5.47 -9.86
CA CYS A 23 4.78 6.35 -10.97
C CYS A 23 3.37 6.88 -10.77
N ARG A 24 3.24 8.20 -10.58
CA ARG A 24 2.01 8.97 -10.80
C ARG A 24 1.27 8.40 -12.02
N PRO A 25 0.03 7.90 -11.88
CA PRO A 25 -0.85 7.89 -13.04
C PRO A 25 -1.06 9.36 -13.46
N PRO A 26 -0.87 9.72 -14.74
CA PRO A 26 -1.12 11.07 -15.19
C PRO A 26 -2.61 11.40 -15.08
N GLY A 27 -2.98 12.29 -14.15
CA GLY A 27 -4.21 13.09 -14.24
C GLY A 27 -5.53 12.52 -13.69
N VAL A 28 -5.53 11.52 -12.81
CA VAL A 28 -6.81 11.03 -12.22
C VAL A 28 -7.18 11.84 -10.98
N ARG A 29 -8.04 12.84 -11.19
CA ARG A 29 -8.82 13.47 -10.12
C ARG A 29 -9.94 12.50 -9.75
N PHE A 30 -9.84 11.85 -8.58
CA PHE A 30 -10.95 11.04 -8.06
C PHE A 30 -12.07 11.96 -7.59
N GLU A 31 -12.98 12.35 -8.49
CA GLU A 31 -14.17 13.14 -8.15
C GLU A 31 -15.35 12.23 -7.77
N PHE A 32 -15.64 12.19 -6.47
CA PHE A 32 -16.91 11.67 -5.95
C PHE A 32 -17.95 12.81 -5.93
N ARG A 33 -18.82 12.84 -6.95
CA ARG A 33 -20.28 13.15 -6.87
C ARG A 33 -20.83 13.67 -8.19
N LYS A 34 -21.67 12.85 -8.84
CA LYS A 34 -22.89 13.36 -9.49
C LYS A 34 -23.95 13.54 -8.41
N CYS A 35 -24.27 14.78 -8.05
CA CYS A 35 -25.60 15.15 -7.58
C CYS A 35 -26.29 15.94 -8.69
N PHE A 36 -27.48 15.48 -9.07
CA PHE A 36 -28.36 16.06 -10.07
C PHE A 36 -28.68 17.54 -9.78
N TYR A 37 -28.70 18.39 -10.81
CA TYR A 37 -29.89 19.13 -11.27
C TYR A 37 -29.57 19.96 -12.54
N GLY A 38 -30.43 19.79 -13.55
CA GLY A 38 -30.97 20.82 -14.46
C GLY A 38 -30.11 21.94 -15.07
N ALA A 39 -30.33 22.08 -16.38
CA ALA A 39 -30.27 23.30 -17.20
C ALA A 39 -28.98 23.55 -18.02
N SER A 40 -29.19 23.46 -19.34
CA SER A 40 -28.49 24.12 -20.44
C SER A 40 -27.98 25.51 -20.08
N VAL A 41 -26.82 25.91 -20.62
CA VAL A 41 -26.65 27.18 -21.35
C VAL A 41 -25.31 27.17 -22.12
N SER A 42 -25.44 27.57 -23.38
CA SER A 42 -24.47 27.97 -24.38
C SER A 42 -23.67 29.24 -24.03
N HIS A 43 -22.46 29.35 -24.61
CA HIS A 43 -21.70 30.59 -24.89
C HIS A 43 -21.24 31.47 -23.70
N MET A 44 -19.92 31.61 -23.52
CA MET A 44 -19.15 32.89 -23.44
C MET A 44 -17.69 32.60 -23.05
N LYS A 45 -16.74 32.90 -23.93
CA LYS A 45 -15.90 34.13 -24.00
C LYS A 45 -14.82 34.22 -22.93
N GLN A 46 -13.59 34.30 -23.43
CA GLN A 46 -12.37 34.72 -22.75
C GLN A 46 -12.60 35.96 -21.90
N ALA A 47 -12.12 35.91 -20.66
CA ALA A 47 -11.87 37.09 -19.84
C ALA A 47 -10.45 37.01 -19.29
N ASN A 48 -9.64 37.99 -19.67
CA ASN A 48 -8.32 38.25 -19.09
C ASN A 48 -8.48 38.62 -17.62
N PHE A 49 -7.74 37.97 -16.73
CA PHE A 49 -7.64 38.36 -15.33
C PHE A 49 -6.22 38.82 -15.02
N THR A 50 -6.09 40.11 -14.72
CA THR A 50 -4.93 40.75 -14.10
C THR A 50 -4.72 40.19 -12.70
N THR A 51 -3.58 39.55 -12.44
CA THR A 51 -3.20 39.07 -11.10
C THR A 51 -2.35 40.12 -10.40
N SER A 52 -3.00 40.93 -9.55
CA SER A 52 -2.39 41.50 -8.35
C SER A 52 -2.86 40.66 -7.17
N GLY A 53 -2.00 39.79 -6.63
CA GLY A 53 -2.36 38.92 -5.52
C GLY A 53 -1.14 38.15 -5.03
N THR A 54 -0.66 38.54 -3.86
CA THR A 54 0.43 37.98 -3.08
C THR A 54 0.57 36.46 -3.19
N ALA A 55 1.72 36.02 -3.66
CA ALA A 55 2.14 34.62 -3.64
C ALA A 55 2.25 34.16 -2.17
N HIS A 56 1.29 33.35 -1.72
CA HIS A 56 1.44 32.59 -0.50
C HIS A 56 2.46 31.47 -0.77
N GLN A 57 3.69 31.68 -0.28
CA GLN A 57 4.70 30.63 -0.19
C GLN A 57 4.15 29.50 0.70
N LEU A 58 3.82 28.36 0.11
CA LEU A 58 3.62 27.12 0.87
C LEU A 58 4.97 26.66 1.40
N SER A 59 5.14 26.80 2.70
CA SER A 59 6.27 26.27 3.46
C SER A 59 6.21 24.75 3.53
N THR A 60 6.95 24.08 2.65
CA THR A 60 7.38 22.69 2.81
C THR A 60 8.43 22.61 3.90
N SER A 61 8.12 22.06 5.09
CA SER A 61 9.07 21.31 5.99
C SER A 61 8.69 21.15 7.48
N ALA A 62 7.52 21.58 7.97
CA ALA A 62 7.21 21.39 9.40
C ALA A 62 6.60 20.01 9.70
N ILE A 63 7.23 19.26 10.62
CA ILE A 63 6.60 18.12 11.30
C ILE A 63 5.35 18.66 12.01
N LEU A 64 4.18 18.10 11.69
CA LEU A 64 2.95 18.44 12.41
C LEU A 64 3.04 17.83 13.82
N SER A 65 2.80 18.64 14.86
CA SER A 65 2.55 18.10 16.19
C SER A 65 1.33 17.17 16.15
N SER A 66 1.18 16.27 17.13
CA SER A 66 0.03 15.37 17.20
C SER A 66 -1.31 16.11 17.14
N LYS A 67 -1.38 17.29 17.77
CA LYS A 67 -2.59 18.13 17.73
C LYS A 67 -2.84 18.67 16.32
N GLU A 68 -1.83 19.28 15.70
CA GLU A 68 -1.95 19.86 14.36
C GLU A 68 -2.32 18.80 13.32
N LEU A 69 -1.71 17.61 13.42
CA LEU A 69 -2.05 16.48 12.55
C LEU A 69 -3.54 16.13 12.63
N ILE A 70 -4.06 15.96 13.85
CA ILE A 70 -5.46 15.56 14.05
C ILE A 70 -6.41 16.68 13.61
N GLU A 71 -6.13 17.94 13.95
CA GLU A 71 -6.91 19.10 13.50
C GLU A 71 -6.92 19.23 11.97
N SER A 72 -5.76 19.06 11.30
CA SER A 72 -5.68 19.08 9.84
C SER A 72 -6.58 18.01 9.21
N LEU A 73 -6.53 16.78 9.72
CA LEU A 73 -7.34 15.68 9.18
C LEU A 73 -8.84 15.85 9.48
N ILE A 74 -9.21 16.39 10.65
CA ILE A 74 -10.60 16.75 10.99
C ILE A 74 -11.14 17.78 9.98
N ASN A 75 -10.30 18.76 9.60
CA ASN A 75 -10.66 19.79 8.62
C ASN A 75 -10.57 19.31 7.16
N GLY A 76 -10.30 18.02 6.93
CA GLY A 76 -10.22 17.45 5.59
C GLY A 76 -9.01 17.92 4.78
N VAL A 77 -7.93 18.36 5.45
CA VAL A 77 -6.70 18.80 4.78
C VAL A 77 -5.85 17.57 4.42
N ASP A 78 -5.46 17.49 3.16
CA ASP A 78 -4.57 16.45 2.67
C ASP A 78 -3.13 16.68 3.14
N LEU A 79 -2.45 15.60 3.51
CA LEU A 79 -1.03 15.63 3.87
C LEU A 79 -0.16 15.42 2.62
N SER A 80 0.99 16.10 2.57
CA SER A 80 2.05 15.74 1.62
C SER A 80 2.65 14.36 1.96
N GLU A 81 3.38 13.78 1.01
CA GLU A 81 4.09 12.51 1.22
C GLU A 81 5.03 12.59 2.43
N GLU A 82 5.78 13.69 2.55
CA GLU A 82 6.71 13.93 3.66
C GLU A 82 5.98 14.12 4.99
N GLN A 83 4.84 14.82 4.98
CA GLN A 83 4.03 15.02 6.18
C GLN A 83 3.42 13.70 6.66
N ALA A 84 2.89 12.88 5.76
CA ALA A 84 2.34 11.57 6.09
C ALA A 84 3.41 10.61 6.61
N GLU A 85 4.59 10.58 5.97
CA GLU A 85 5.74 9.79 6.45
C GLU A 85 6.18 10.23 7.85
N ALA A 86 6.42 11.53 8.04
CA ALA A 86 6.88 12.06 9.32
C ALA A 86 5.85 11.85 10.44
N SER A 87 4.57 12.00 10.13
CA SER A 87 3.47 11.80 11.09
C SER A 87 3.42 10.35 11.58
N LEU A 88 3.41 9.38 10.67
CA LEU A 88 3.40 7.97 11.08
C LEU A 88 4.72 7.56 11.73
N ASP A 89 5.87 8.06 11.28
CA ASP A 89 7.18 7.83 11.91
C ASP A 89 7.18 8.28 13.37
N PHE A 90 6.62 9.46 13.66
CA PHE A 90 6.48 10.00 15.00
C PHE A 90 5.57 9.12 15.87
N LEU A 91 4.37 8.78 15.38
CA LEU A 91 3.40 7.97 16.13
C LEU A 91 3.91 6.54 16.44
N LEU A 92 4.69 5.96 15.53
CA LEU A 92 5.29 4.64 15.72
C LEU A 92 6.44 4.67 16.74
N LYS A 93 7.25 5.74 16.79
CA LYS A 93 8.31 5.88 17.81
C LYS A 93 7.75 5.98 19.22
N ASP A 94 6.66 6.74 19.38
CA ASP A 94 6.00 6.95 20.66
C ASP A 94 5.04 5.81 21.04
N ALA A 95 4.90 4.79 20.17
CA ALA A 95 3.99 3.67 20.35
C ALA A 95 2.55 4.10 20.71
N ASN A 96 2.08 5.21 20.16
CA ASN A 96 0.80 5.82 20.56
C ASN A 96 -0.37 5.22 19.78
N GLU A 97 -0.95 4.14 20.30
CA GLU A 97 -2.08 3.44 19.68
C GLU A 97 -3.33 4.32 19.51
N VAL A 98 -3.59 5.25 20.43
CA VAL A 98 -4.76 6.15 20.38
C VAL A 98 -4.67 7.09 19.19
N LEU A 99 -3.52 7.74 19.03
CA LEU A 99 -3.30 8.65 17.89
C LEU A 99 -3.19 7.91 16.57
N VAL A 100 -2.62 6.70 16.55
CA VAL A 100 -2.67 5.83 15.36
C VAL A 100 -4.11 5.52 14.99
N SER A 101 -4.97 5.18 15.96
CA SER A 101 -6.40 4.95 15.71
C SER A 101 -7.08 6.18 15.11
N ALA A 102 -6.82 7.37 15.67
CA ALA A 102 -7.39 8.62 15.18
C ALA A 102 -6.92 8.92 13.74
N LEU A 103 -5.63 8.79 13.45
CA LEU A 103 -5.06 8.93 12.11
C LEU A 103 -5.77 8.01 11.11
N LEU A 104 -5.91 6.72 11.44
CA LEU A 104 -6.52 5.73 10.55
C LEU A 104 -7.99 6.02 10.23
N VAL A 105 -8.77 6.38 11.25
CA VAL A 105 -10.20 6.67 11.07
C VAL A 105 -10.41 7.97 10.30
N LEU A 106 -9.63 9.01 10.61
CA LEU A 106 -9.76 10.32 9.96
C LEU A 106 -9.30 10.27 8.50
N LEU A 107 -8.20 9.58 8.19
CA LEU A 107 -7.77 9.34 6.81
C LEU A 107 -8.86 8.62 6.01
N ARG A 108 -9.44 7.55 6.58
CA ARG A 108 -10.54 6.82 5.94
C ARG A 108 -11.78 7.68 5.75
N ALA A 109 -12.14 8.52 6.72
CA ALA A 109 -13.31 9.38 6.65
C ALA A 109 -13.15 10.51 5.62
N LYS A 110 -11.95 11.10 5.56
CA LYS A 110 -11.55 12.12 4.57
C LYS A 110 -11.48 11.52 3.15
N GLY A 111 -11.01 10.28 3.05
CA GLY A 111 -10.52 9.68 1.82
C GLY A 111 -9.00 9.88 1.73
N GLU A 112 -8.27 8.77 1.61
CA GLU A 112 -6.81 8.79 1.54
C GLU A 112 -6.33 9.24 0.15
N THR A 113 -5.36 10.16 0.12
CA THR A 113 -4.70 10.56 -1.13
C THR A 113 -3.56 9.62 -1.49
N PHE A 114 -3.10 9.69 -2.75
CA PHE A 114 -1.94 8.93 -3.19
C PHE A 114 -0.68 9.31 -2.39
N GLU A 115 -0.44 10.60 -2.20
CA GLU A 115 0.68 11.15 -1.44
C GLU A 115 0.69 10.63 0.00
N GLU A 116 -0.47 10.60 0.66
CA GLU A 116 -0.63 10.04 2.00
C GLU A 116 -0.28 8.55 2.04
N ILE A 117 -0.84 7.76 1.12
CA ILE A 117 -0.58 6.31 1.03
C ILE A 117 0.91 6.04 0.86
N VAL A 118 1.59 6.77 -0.03
CA VAL A 118 3.02 6.62 -0.26
C VAL A 118 3.83 6.99 0.99
N GLY A 119 3.52 8.12 1.63
CA GLY A 119 4.21 8.57 2.85
C GLY A 119 4.08 7.55 3.98
N LEU A 120 2.88 7.02 4.21
CA LEU A 120 2.63 5.99 5.21
C LEU A 120 3.38 4.69 4.88
N ALA A 121 3.42 4.29 3.60
CA ALA A 121 4.19 3.12 3.16
C ALA A 121 5.69 3.28 3.46
N ARG A 122 6.26 4.45 3.14
CA ARG A 122 7.67 4.77 3.43
C ARG A 122 7.98 4.70 4.91
N ALA A 123 7.11 5.25 5.76
CA ALA A 123 7.27 5.19 7.21
C ALA A 123 7.33 3.74 7.71
N ILE A 124 6.44 2.85 7.23
CA ILE A 124 6.46 1.43 7.64
C ILE A 124 7.71 0.70 7.12
N ILE A 125 8.12 0.95 5.88
CA ILE A 125 9.33 0.35 5.28
C ILE A 125 10.59 0.77 6.05
N LYS A 126 10.65 1.98 6.59
CA LYS A 126 11.79 2.45 7.41
C LYS A 126 12.08 1.54 8.60
N TYR A 127 11.05 0.94 9.18
CA TYR A 127 11.15 0.02 10.33
C TYR A 127 11.19 -1.46 9.95
N CYS A 128 11.18 -1.80 8.65
CA CYS A 128 11.16 -3.19 8.25
C CYS A 128 12.56 -3.85 8.34
N ARG A 129 12.59 -5.18 8.47
CA ARG A 129 13.82 -5.96 8.36
C ARG A 129 14.16 -6.18 6.89
N LYS A 130 14.90 -5.25 6.29
CA LYS A 130 15.16 -5.24 4.84
C LYS A 130 15.84 -6.52 4.33
N VAL A 131 15.46 -6.96 3.13
CA VAL A 131 16.16 -8.01 2.37
C VAL A 131 16.84 -7.34 1.19
N GLU A 132 18.14 -7.14 1.30
CA GLU A 132 18.91 -6.44 0.26
C GLU A 132 19.44 -7.41 -0.81
N GLU A 133 19.92 -6.86 -1.93
CA GLU A 133 20.61 -7.58 -3.01
C GLU A 133 19.76 -8.64 -3.74
N VAL A 134 18.46 -8.39 -3.90
CA VAL A 134 17.53 -9.33 -4.57
C VAL A 134 17.52 -9.22 -6.11
N GLY A 135 18.15 -8.19 -6.67
CA GLY A 135 18.20 -7.92 -8.12
C GLY A 135 16.83 -7.61 -8.72
N ASP A 136 16.63 -7.99 -9.98
CA ASP A 136 15.36 -7.84 -10.72
C ASP A 136 14.30 -8.86 -10.28
N ALA A 137 13.99 -8.88 -8.98
CA ALA A 137 12.97 -9.74 -8.42
C ALA A 137 11.56 -9.16 -8.61
N VAL A 138 10.58 -10.06 -8.64
CA VAL A 138 9.14 -9.72 -8.67
C VAL A 138 8.45 -10.16 -7.38
N ASP A 139 7.49 -9.37 -6.91
CA ASP A 139 6.50 -9.79 -5.92
C ASP A 139 5.16 -10.06 -6.59
N ILE A 140 4.47 -11.13 -6.18
CA ILE A 140 3.13 -11.45 -6.65
C ILE A 140 2.27 -11.54 -5.40
N VAL A 141 1.42 -10.54 -5.18
CA VAL A 141 0.76 -10.32 -3.89
C VAL A 141 -0.63 -9.74 -4.11
N GLY A 142 -1.49 -9.82 -3.12
CA GLY A 142 -2.81 -9.20 -3.14
C GLY A 142 -3.06 -8.37 -1.89
N THR A 143 -3.95 -7.41 -2.01
CA THR A 143 -4.52 -6.67 -0.86
C THR A 143 -5.26 -7.60 0.11
N GLY A 144 -5.82 -8.70 -0.41
CA GLY A 144 -6.63 -9.66 0.36
C GLY A 144 -8.00 -9.11 0.74
N GLY A 145 -8.84 -9.94 1.36
CA GLY A 145 -10.16 -9.51 1.82
C GLY A 145 -11.18 -9.26 0.70
N ASP A 146 -11.00 -9.92 -0.45
CA ASP A 146 -11.98 -9.96 -1.56
C ASP A 146 -13.20 -10.85 -1.25
N GLY A 147 -13.15 -11.62 -0.16
CA GLY A 147 -14.22 -12.54 0.26
C GLY A 147 -14.41 -13.72 -0.68
N ALA A 148 -13.54 -13.88 -1.69
CA ALA A 148 -13.73 -14.84 -2.78
C ALA A 148 -13.34 -16.27 -2.41
N ASN A 149 -12.77 -16.50 -1.21
CA ASN A 149 -12.33 -17.81 -0.70
C ASN A 149 -11.62 -18.67 -1.77
N THR A 150 -10.76 -18.03 -2.56
CA THR A 150 -10.03 -18.67 -3.65
C THR A 150 -8.86 -19.48 -3.13
N VAL A 151 -8.34 -20.37 -3.98
CA VAL A 151 -7.03 -21.00 -3.76
C VAL A 151 -5.95 -19.92 -3.69
N ASN A 152 -4.78 -20.24 -3.13
CA ASN A 152 -3.67 -19.30 -2.99
C ASN A 152 -2.98 -19.00 -4.36
N ILE A 153 -3.71 -18.33 -5.28
CA ILE A 153 -3.32 -18.05 -6.67
C ILE A 153 -1.96 -17.33 -6.70
N SER A 154 -1.79 -16.28 -5.89
CA SER A 154 -0.53 -15.53 -5.85
C SER A 154 0.65 -16.38 -5.39
N THR A 155 0.44 -17.38 -4.53
CA THR A 155 1.49 -18.29 -4.07
C THR A 155 1.85 -19.29 -5.18
N GLY A 156 0.86 -19.89 -5.83
CA GLY A 156 1.09 -20.78 -6.98
C GLY A 156 1.78 -20.06 -8.14
N ALA A 157 1.33 -18.84 -8.47
CA ALA A 157 1.94 -18.01 -9.50
C ALA A 157 3.40 -17.64 -9.18
N SER A 158 3.73 -17.34 -7.92
CA SER A 158 5.11 -17.12 -7.48
C SER A 158 5.99 -18.34 -7.71
N ILE A 159 5.51 -19.55 -7.38
CA ILE A 159 6.26 -20.80 -7.60
C ILE A 159 6.47 -21.04 -9.10
N LEU A 160 5.42 -20.87 -9.91
CA LEU A 160 5.50 -21.05 -11.36
C LEU A 160 6.46 -20.05 -12.02
N ALA A 161 6.42 -18.78 -11.61
CA ALA A 161 7.33 -17.75 -12.12
C ALA A 161 8.80 -18.09 -11.79
N ALA A 162 9.08 -18.55 -10.57
CA ALA A 162 10.41 -18.98 -10.17
C ALA A 162 10.88 -20.22 -10.96
N ALA A 163 10.01 -21.21 -11.14
CA ALA A 163 10.31 -22.38 -11.97
C ALA A 163 10.55 -22.03 -13.46
N SER A 164 9.99 -20.90 -13.92
CA SER A 164 10.19 -20.35 -15.26
C SER A 164 11.41 -19.42 -15.36
N GLY A 165 12.21 -19.29 -14.30
CA GLY A 165 13.48 -18.55 -14.28
C GLY A 165 13.41 -17.11 -13.76
N ALA A 166 12.24 -16.63 -13.32
CA ALA A 166 12.15 -15.33 -12.67
C ALA A 166 12.71 -15.39 -11.23
N LYS A 167 13.29 -14.29 -10.75
CA LYS A 167 13.57 -14.12 -9.32
C LYS A 167 12.31 -13.64 -8.60
N VAL A 168 11.91 -14.31 -7.53
CA VAL A 168 10.69 -13.98 -6.80
C VAL A 168 11.00 -13.67 -5.34
N ALA A 169 10.68 -12.45 -4.90
CA ALA A 169 10.76 -12.07 -3.50
C ALA A 169 9.34 -11.80 -2.99
N LYS A 170 8.66 -12.89 -2.62
CA LYS A 170 7.25 -12.84 -2.21
C LYS A 170 7.14 -12.40 -0.77
N GLN A 171 6.33 -11.38 -0.50
CA GLN A 171 5.83 -11.16 0.85
C GLN A 171 4.49 -11.87 1.04
N GLY A 172 4.20 -12.27 2.28
CA GLY A 172 2.91 -12.85 2.59
C GLY A 172 2.67 -12.98 4.08
N ASN A 173 1.47 -13.44 4.41
CA ASN A 173 1.06 -13.64 5.79
C ASN A 173 0.24 -14.94 5.92
N ARG A 174 -0.05 -15.31 7.16
CA ARG A 174 -1.13 -16.25 7.48
C ARG A 174 -2.48 -15.59 7.21
N SER A 175 -3.50 -16.41 7.03
CA SER A 175 -4.85 -15.89 6.85
C SER A 175 -5.31 -15.07 8.07
N SER A 176 -5.97 -13.93 7.82
CA SER A 176 -6.73 -13.17 8.80
C SER A 176 -8.25 -13.30 8.64
N SER A 177 -8.73 -13.95 7.57
CA SER A 177 -10.17 -14.02 7.22
C SER A 177 -10.57 -15.13 6.24
N SER A 178 -9.64 -15.71 5.46
CA SER A 178 -9.88 -16.86 4.58
C SER A 178 -9.56 -18.21 5.27
N ALA A 179 -9.89 -19.32 4.62
CA ALA A 179 -9.56 -20.66 5.13
C ALA A 179 -8.05 -20.93 5.23
N CYS A 180 -7.21 -20.37 4.34
CA CYS A 180 -5.75 -20.53 4.38
C CYS A 180 -5.02 -19.36 3.69
N GLY A 181 -3.95 -18.87 4.30
CA GLY A 181 -3.09 -17.84 3.73
C GLY A 181 -1.84 -18.41 3.06
N SER A 182 -1.08 -17.53 2.40
CA SER A 182 0.15 -17.90 1.69
C SER A 182 1.16 -18.66 2.56
N ALA A 183 1.32 -18.24 3.81
CA ALA A 183 2.22 -18.89 4.75
C ALA A 183 1.73 -20.26 5.19
N ASP A 184 0.42 -20.43 5.34
CA ASP A 184 -0.18 -21.69 5.76
C ASP A 184 0.04 -22.77 4.69
N VAL A 185 -0.14 -22.40 3.41
CA VAL A 185 0.14 -23.27 2.27
C VAL A 185 1.63 -23.62 2.18
N LEU A 186 2.52 -22.64 2.24
CA LEU A 186 3.96 -22.89 2.14
C LEU A 186 4.46 -23.76 3.29
N GLN A 187 3.94 -23.54 4.51
CA GLN A 187 4.27 -24.38 5.65
C GLN A 187 3.78 -25.82 5.47
N ALA A 188 2.57 -26.02 4.95
CA ALA A 188 2.05 -27.36 4.66
C ALA A 188 2.88 -28.10 3.59
N LEU A 189 3.50 -27.36 2.67
CA LEU A 189 4.44 -27.89 1.68
C LEU A 189 5.86 -28.15 2.24
N GLY A 190 6.09 -27.90 3.53
CA GLY A 190 7.40 -28.11 4.18
C GLY A 190 8.41 -26.98 3.96
N VAL A 191 7.98 -25.83 3.45
CA VAL A 191 8.87 -24.66 3.27
C VAL A 191 9.17 -24.00 4.61
N ALA A 192 10.44 -23.69 4.84
CA ALA A 192 10.86 -22.88 5.98
C ALA A 192 10.39 -21.42 5.79
N ILE A 193 9.23 -21.09 6.37
CA ILE A 193 8.60 -19.76 6.24
C ILE A 193 9.13 -18.71 7.25
N ASP A 194 9.89 -19.13 8.26
CA ASP A 194 10.39 -18.25 9.32
C ASP A 194 11.89 -17.92 9.15
N LEU A 195 12.33 -17.62 7.93
CA LEU A 195 13.72 -17.23 7.66
C LEU A 195 13.97 -15.76 7.98
N GLY A 196 15.20 -15.43 8.41
CA GLY A 196 15.67 -14.05 8.49
C GLY A 196 16.14 -13.52 7.13
N PRO A 197 16.50 -12.22 7.03
CA PRO A 197 16.87 -11.59 5.77
C PRO A 197 17.95 -12.33 4.97
N GLN A 198 18.99 -12.84 5.64
CA GLN A 198 20.05 -13.59 4.98
C GLN A 198 19.58 -14.93 4.41
N GLY A 199 18.70 -15.63 5.14
CA GLY A 199 18.10 -16.88 4.67
C GLY A 199 17.22 -16.66 3.44
N VAL A 200 16.38 -15.61 3.46
CA VAL A 200 15.54 -15.26 2.31
C VAL A 200 16.40 -14.88 1.10
N ARG A 201 17.44 -14.04 1.28
CA ARG A 201 18.37 -13.68 0.20
C ARG A 201 19.02 -14.92 -0.42
N ARG A 202 19.46 -15.86 0.43
CA ARG A 202 20.02 -17.13 0.00
C ARG A 202 19.02 -17.95 -0.83
N CYS A 203 17.77 -18.06 -0.38
CA CYS A 203 16.71 -18.75 -1.13
C CYS A 203 16.45 -18.10 -2.49
N ILE A 204 16.38 -16.78 -2.57
CA ILE A 204 16.21 -16.06 -3.86
C ILE A 204 17.38 -16.37 -4.80
N ARG A 205 18.61 -16.41 -4.28
CA ARG A 205 19.81 -16.68 -5.07
C ARG A 205 19.90 -18.14 -5.55
N GLU A 206 19.62 -19.10 -4.67
CA GLU A 206 19.85 -20.52 -4.92
C GLU A 206 18.63 -21.24 -5.53
N ALA A 207 17.42 -20.84 -5.13
CA ALA A 207 16.17 -21.47 -5.56
C ALA A 207 15.31 -20.56 -6.44
N GLY A 208 15.73 -19.32 -6.72
CA GLY A 208 14.97 -18.35 -7.50
C GLY A 208 13.77 -17.74 -6.76
N ILE A 209 13.46 -18.18 -5.54
CA ILE A 209 12.33 -17.71 -4.75
C ILE A 209 12.66 -17.58 -3.27
N GLY A 210 12.21 -16.49 -2.65
CA GLY A 210 12.22 -16.30 -1.20
C GLY A 210 10.87 -15.82 -0.70
N PHE A 211 10.52 -16.22 0.52
CA PHE A 211 9.28 -15.84 1.19
C PHE A 211 9.56 -15.00 2.45
N MET A 212 8.88 -13.87 2.57
CA MET A 212 8.97 -12.96 3.71
C MET A 212 7.66 -12.96 4.49
N MET A 213 7.66 -13.64 5.65
CA MET A 213 6.53 -13.68 6.58
C MET A 213 6.31 -12.31 7.24
N SER A 214 5.25 -11.61 6.86
CA SER A 214 5.02 -10.20 7.18
C SER A 214 5.21 -9.84 8.67
N PRO A 215 4.66 -10.56 9.67
CA PRO A 215 4.90 -10.26 11.08
C PRO A 215 6.38 -10.27 11.52
N LYS A 216 7.22 -11.10 10.88
CA LYS A 216 8.67 -11.15 11.17
C LYS A 216 9.39 -9.93 10.60
N TYR A 217 8.91 -9.41 9.49
CA TYR A 217 9.57 -8.37 8.70
C TYR A 217 9.09 -6.96 9.00
N HIS A 218 7.88 -6.78 9.55
CA HIS A 218 7.31 -5.48 9.89
C HIS A 218 7.06 -5.34 11.40
N PRO A 219 8.11 -5.17 12.22
CA PRO A 219 7.97 -5.07 13.68
C PRO A 219 7.10 -3.88 14.12
N ALA A 220 7.10 -2.78 13.36
CA ALA A 220 6.22 -1.62 13.60
C ALA A 220 4.73 -1.99 13.59
N MET A 221 4.33 -3.07 12.91
CA MET A 221 2.95 -3.54 12.91
C MET A 221 2.49 -4.03 14.28
N LYS A 222 3.39 -4.25 15.26
CA LYS A 222 2.98 -4.56 16.64
C LYS A 222 2.16 -3.44 17.29
N ILE A 223 2.37 -2.19 16.88
CA ILE A 223 1.61 -1.02 17.35
C ILE A 223 0.31 -0.88 16.56
N VAL A 224 0.36 -1.11 15.25
CA VAL A 224 -0.80 -0.89 14.35
C VAL A 224 -1.80 -2.04 14.38
N ALA A 225 -1.35 -3.29 14.55
CA ALA A 225 -2.20 -4.47 14.47
C ALA A 225 -3.27 -4.54 15.58
N PRO A 226 -2.99 -4.24 16.87
CA PRO A 226 -4.01 -4.18 17.91
C PRO A 226 -5.08 -3.13 17.59
N VAL A 227 -4.67 -1.94 17.15
CA VAL A 227 -5.58 -0.86 16.75
C VAL A 227 -6.52 -1.32 15.63
N ARG A 228 -5.97 -1.91 14.57
CA ARG A 228 -6.76 -2.43 13.45
C ARG A 228 -7.74 -3.53 13.88
N LYS A 229 -7.31 -4.40 14.80
CA LYS A 229 -8.16 -5.46 15.36
C LYS A 229 -9.32 -4.88 16.15
N ASN A 230 -9.09 -3.83 16.95
CA ASN A 230 -10.13 -3.20 17.75
C ASN A 230 -11.10 -2.35 16.92
N LEU A 231 -10.61 -1.72 15.84
CA LEU A 231 -11.43 -0.89 14.96
C LEU A 231 -12.41 -1.71 14.11
N GLU A 232 -12.02 -2.91 13.67
CA GLU A 232 -12.82 -3.82 12.82
C GLU A 232 -13.39 -3.19 11.53
N VAL A 233 -12.81 -2.08 11.07
CA VAL A 233 -13.18 -1.42 9.81
C VAL A 233 -11.98 -1.37 8.86
N LYS A 234 -12.28 -1.27 7.55
CA LYS A 234 -11.24 -1.12 6.53
C LYS A 234 -10.55 0.25 6.67
N THR A 235 -9.23 0.29 6.62
CA THR A 235 -8.41 1.52 6.65
C THR A 235 -7.38 1.49 5.52
N VAL A 236 -6.57 2.53 5.39
CA VAL A 236 -5.41 2.58 4.47
C VAL A 236 -4.51 1.32 4.55
N PHE A 237 -4.40 0.67 5.71
CA PHE A 237 -3.60 -0.55 5.85
C PHE A 237 -4.17 -1.78 5.12
N ASN A 238 -5.42 -1.74 4.66
CA ASN A 238 -5.98 -2.78 3.79
C ASN A 238 -5.43 -2.70 2.36
N ILE A 239 -4.91 -1.55 1.94
CA ILE A 239 -4.32 -1.37 0.60
C ILE A 239 -2.79 -1.25 0.64
N LEU A 240 -2.20 -0.91 1.80
CA LEU A 240 -0.75 -0.76 1.93
C LEU A 240 0.03 -2.06 1.78
N GLY A 241 -0.53 -3.22 2.17
CA GLY A 241 0.19 -4.49 2.23
C GLY A 241 1.10 -4.77 1.03
N PRO A 242 0.57 -4.76 -0.21
CA PRO A 242 1.37 -4.92 -1.44
C PRO A 242 2.54 -3.95 -1.62
N MET A 243 2.47 -2.74 -1.06
CA MET A 243 3.52 -1.72 -1.17
C MET A 243 4.64 -1.88 -0.15
N LEU A 244 4.47 -2.76 0.84
CA LEU A 244 5.38 -2.87 1.98
C LEU A 244 6.47 -3.94 1.80
N ASN A 245 6.70 -4.47 0.60
CA ASN A 245 7.65 -5.57 0.42
C ASN A 245 9.06 -5.23 0.98
N PRO A 246 9.58 -5.98 1.98
CA PRO A 246 10.87 -5.70 2.62
C PRO A 246 12.09 -5.75 1.69
N ALA A 247 11.95 -6.41 0.54
CA ALA A 247 12.98 -6.48 -0.48
C ALA A 247 12.96 -5.32 -1.47
N ARG A 248 11.96 -4.41 -1.39
CA ARG A 248 11.76 -3.25 -2.28
C ARG A 248 11.93 -3.63 -3.75
N VAL A 249 11.22 -4.69 -4.14
CA VAL A 249 11.34 -5.28 -5.48
C VAL A 249 11.07 -4.26 -6.59
N PRO A 250 11.83 -4.30 -7.70
CA PRO A 250 11.59 -3.44 -8.84
C PRO A 250 10.30 -3.78 -9.60
N PHE A 251 9.70 -4.96 -9.39
CA PHE A 251 8.49 -5.39 -10.09
C PHE A 251 7.47 -5.97 -9.11
N ALA A 252 6.19 -5.66 -9.30
CA ALA A 252 5.11 -6.26 -8.52
C ALA A 252 3.88 -6.54 -9.39
N VAL A 253 3.24 -7.69 -9.18
CA VAL A 253 1.91 -8.01 -9.68
C VAL A 253 0.97 -8.00 -8.49
N VAL A 254 0.10 -6.98 -8.43
CA VAL A 254 -0.76 -6.71 -7.28
C VAL A 254 -2.21 -7.01 -7.62
N GLY A 255 -2.80 -7.95 -6.90
CA GLY A 255 -4.24 -8.20 -6.88
C GLY A 255 -4.97 -7.20 -5.98
N VAL A 256 -5.98 -6.52 -6.52
CA VAL A 256 -6.80 -5.56 -5.76
C VAL A 256 -8.23 -6.08 -5.58
N TYR A 257 -8.84 -5.81 -4.42
CA TYR A 257 -10.22 -6.22 -4.13
C TYR A 257 -11.28 -5.27 -4.71
N ASN A 258 -10.90 -4.05 -5.12
CA ASN A 258 -11.80 -3.07 -5.72
C ASN A 258 -11.15 -2.45 -6.97
N GLU A 259 -11.93 -2.26 -8.03
CA GLU A 259 -11.50 -1.68 -9.30
C GLU A 259 -11.06 -0.22 -9.13
N ASP A 260 -11.71 0.53 -8.25
CA ASP A 260 -11.36 1.93 -7.96
C ASP A 260 -9.91 2.11 -7.48
N LEU A 261 -9.24 1.04 -7.03
CA LEU A 261 -7.86 1.11 -6.56
C LEU A 261 -6.83 1.09 -7.72
N VAL A 262 -7.25 0.77 -8.94
CA VAL A 262 -6.39 0.63 -10.12
C VAL A 262 -6.85 1.45 -11.31
N SER A 263 -7.98 2.15 -11.19
CA SER A 263 -8.57 3.02 -12.23
C SER A 263 -8.13 4.48 -12.14
#